data_AF-A0A8T4N2I0-F1
#
_entry.id   AF-A0A8T4N2I0-F1
#
_cell.length_a   1.000
_cell.length_b   1.000
_cell.length_c   1.000
_cell.angle_alpha   90.00
_cell.angle_beta   90.00
_cell.angle_gamma   90.00
#
_symmetry.space_group_name_H-M   'P 1'
#
loop_
_entity.id
_entity.type
_entity.pdbx_description
1 polymer ?
#
loop_
_entity_poly.entity_id
_entity_poly.type
_entity_poly.pdbx_seq_one_letter_code
_entity_poly.pdbx_strand_id
1 'polypeptide(L)' 'MKFICKNCSYRFEAETDQTSKVCPYCGKMMVEQEPDADDLLKDID' A
#
# COMPACT_ATOMS: atom_id res chain seq x y z
N MET A 1 -5.82 1.90 -5.86
CA MET A 1 -4.46 1.39 -5.60
C MET A 1 -4.46 0.62 -4.29
N LYS A 2 -3.70 -0.47 -4.19
CA LYS A 2 -3.55 -1.23 -2.93
C LYS A 2 -2.43 -0.64 -2.10
N PHE A 3 -2.65 -0.52 -0.80
CA PHE A 3 -1.66 -0.03 0.15
C PHE A 3 -1.48 -1.01 1.30
N ILE A 4 -0.26 -1.08 1.82
CA ILE A 4 0.10 -1.86 2.99
C ILE A 4 0.71 -0.95 4.06
N CYS A 5 0.23 -1.08 5.30
CA CYS A 5 0.85 -0.41 6.44
C CYS A 5 2.10 -1.15 6.90
N LYS A 6 3.26 -0.49 6.93
CA LYS A 6 4.51 -1.09 7.40
C LYS A 6 4.60 -1.21 8.93
N ASN A 7 3.68 -0.56 9.66
CA ASN A 7 3.60 -0.64 11.12
C ASN A 7 2.76 -1.84 11.60
N CYS A 8 1.59 -2.08 11.01
CA CYS A 8 0.66 -3.15 11.46
C CYS A 8 0.36 -4.21 10.39
N SER A 9 0.96 -4.10 9.20
CA SER A 9 0.76 -5.01 8.05
C SER A 9 -0.67 -5.06 7.51
N TYR A 10 -1.55 -4.13 7.91
CA TYR A 10 -2.90 -4.02 7.38
C TYR A 10 -2.90 -3.58 5.92
N ARG A 11 -3.65 -4.28 5.06
CA ARG A 11 -3.80 -3.99 3.64
C ARG A 11 -5.17 -3.36 3.37
N PHE A 12 -5.19 -2.30 2.57
CA PHE A 12 -6.41 -1.61 2.22
C PHE A 12 -6.33 -0.98 0.82
N GLU A 13 -7.48 -0.78 0.21
CA GLU A 13 -7.60 -0.12 -1.09
C GLU A 13 -7.94 1.35 -0.88
N ALA A 14 -7.30 2.22 -1.65
CA ALA A 14 -7.61 3.65 -1.63
C ALA A 14 -7.79 4.16 -3.07
N GLU A 15 -8.81 5.00 -3.26
CA GLU A 15 -9.33 5.41 -4.57
C GLU A 15 -8.60 6.62 -5.18
N THR A 16 -7.70 7.30 -4.46
CA THR A 16 -7.04 8.51 -4.98
C THR A 16 -5.55 8.55 -4.64
N ASP A 17 -4.74 9.13 -5.55
CA ASP A 17 -3.32 9.51 -5.36
C ASP A 17 -3.08 10.44 -4.16
N GLN A 18 -4.16 11.01 -3.60
CA GLN A 18 -4.13 11.96 -2.48
C GLN A 18 -4.64 11.37 -1.18
N THR A 19 -4.96 10.08 -1.15
CA THR A 19 -5.49 9.46 0.07
C THR A 19 -4.42 9.48 1.15
N SER A 20 -4.82 10.08 2.28
CA SER A 20 -3.96 10.37 3.42
C SER A 20 -3.06 9.17 3.70
N LYS A 21 -1.75 9.43 3.83
CA LYS A 21 -0.73 8.42 4.17
C LYS A 21 -0.94 7.86 5.58
N VAL A 22 -2.16 7.74 6.10
CA VAL A 22 -2.52 7.29 7.44
C VAL A 22 -3.23 5.95 7.32
N CYS A 23 -2.72 4.95 8.02
CA CYS A 23 -3.36 3.64 8.09
C CYS A 23 -4.71 3.73 8.82
N PRO A 24 -5.82 3.26 8.23
CA PRO A 24 -7.14 3.31 8.87
C PRO A 24 -7.26 2.38 10.09
N TYR A 25 -6.36 1.40 10.22
CA TYR A 25 -6.39 0.43 11.32
C TYR A 25 -5.60 0.91 12.55
N CYS A 26 -4.38 1.41 12.37
CA CYS A 26 -3.51 1.81 13.49
C CYS A 26 -3.29 3.33 13.60
N GLY A 27 -3.77 4.12 12.64
CA GLY A 27 -3.61 5.58 12.61
C GLY A 27 -2.19 6.07 12.35
N LYS A 28 -1.23 5.19 12.03
CA LYS A 28 0.17 5.56 11.74
C LYS A 28 0.36 5.94 10.28
N MET A 29 1.33 6.83 10.04
CA MET A 29 1.60 7.34 8.69
C MET A 29 2.54 6.48 7.82
N MET A 30 2.78 5.23 8.23
CA MET A 30 3.70 4.31 7.56
C MET A 30 2.92 3.40 6.61
N VAL A 31 2.49 3.93 5.47
CA VAL A 31 1.80 3.18 4.42
C VAL A 31 2.53 3.33 3.10
N GLU A 32 2.68 2.21 2.41
CA GLU A 32 3.33 2.11 1.10
C GLU A 32 2.36 1.49 0.11
N GLN A 33 2.46 1.90 -1.16
CA GLN A 33 1.70 1.28 -2.24
C GLN A 33 2.22 -0.14 -2.44
N GLU A 34 1.31 -1.11 -2.50
CA GLU A 34 1.65 -2.48 -2.87
C GLU A 34 1.86 -2.50 -4.39
N PRO A 35 3.01 -3.02 -4.87
CA PRO A 35 3.25 -3.13 -6.30
C PRO A 35 2.20 -4.05 -6.93
N ASP A 36 1.78 -3.72 -8.15
CA ASP A 36 0.87 -4.55 -8.91
C ASP A 36 1.58 -5.86 -9.33
N ALA A 37 0.78 -6.91 -9.59
CA ALA A 37 1.32 -8.23 -9.97
C ALA A 37 2.20 -8.14 -11.23
N ASP A 38 1.82 -7.31 -12.19
CA ASP A 38 2.60 -7.04 -13.40
C ASP A 38 3.97 -6.40 -13.11
N ASP A 39 4.11 -5.59 -12.06
CA ASP A 39 5.41 -5.04 -11.67
C ASP A 39 6.32 -6.11 -11.07
N LEU A 40 5.77 -7.05 -10.29
CA LEU A 40 6.53 -8.15 -9.70
C LEU A 40 7.02 -9.17 -10.73
N LEU A 41 6.33 -9.29 -11.86
CA LEU A 41 6.71 -10.22 -12.93
C LEU A 41 7.84 -9.70 -13.83
N LYS A 42 8.19 -8.41 -13.75
CA LYS A 42 9.26 -7.81 -14.57
C LYS A 42 10.67 -8.22 -14.14
N ASP A 43 10.85 -8.69 -12.91
CA ASP A 43 12.15 -9.07 -12.34
C ASP A 43 12.49 -10.56 -12.51
N ILE A 44 11.67 -11.32 -13.24
CA ILE A 44 11.90 -12.74 -13.56
C ILE A 44 12.24 -12.84 -15.06
N ASP A 45 13.51 -12.62 -15.41
CA ASP A 45 14.09 -12.90 -16.74
C ASP A 45 15.26 -13.89 -16.58
#